data_AF-A0A966PVB9-F1
#
_entry.id   AF-A0A966PVB9-F1
#
_cell.length_a   1.000
_cell.length_b   1.000
_cell.length_c   1.000
_cell.angle_alpha   90.00
_cell.angle_beta   90.00
_cell.angle_gamma   90.00
#
_symmetry.space_group_name_H-M   'P 1'
#
loop_
_entity.id
_entity.type
_entity.pdbx_description
1 polymer ?
#
loop_
_entity_poly.entity_id
_entity_poly.type
_entity_poly.pdbx_seq_one_letter_code
_entity_poly.pdbx_strand_id
1 'polypeptide(L)'
;MSVTRTAIVSGAKKKTVVKVANVGPTGPTGPAGVSGGNYTHIQSAPSTTWTVVHNLGYHPGGVSVIDSAGTKVYGDVTHTSVNQLVINFSAGFSGKAYLS
;
A
#
# COMPACT_ATOMS: atom_id res chain seq x y z
N MET A 1 44.80 25.87 4.44
CA MET A 1 45.96 25.31 3.74
C MET A 1 45.53 23.99 3.10
N SER A 2 45.27 23.98 1.79
CA SER A 2 44.96 22.74 1.04
C SER A 2 46.06 22.50 0.03
N VAL A 3 46.60 21.27 0.02
CA VAL A 3 47.68 20.86 -0.87
C VAL A 3 47.08 20.37 -2.19
N THR A 4 47.40 21.06 -3.28
CA THR A 4 47.07 20.64 -4.64
C THR A 4 47.92 19.44 -5.04
N ARG A 5 47.29 18.35 -5.52
CA ARG A 5 48.00 17.26 -6.20
C ARG A 5 47.70 17.31 -7.70
N THR A 6 48.72 17.65 -8.47
CA THR A 6 48.74 17.64 -9.93
C THR A 6 48.79 16.20 -10.43
N ALA A 7 47.87 15.81 -11.31
CA ALA A 7 48.02 14.62 -12.14
C ALA A 7 47.98 15.06 -13.62
N ILE A 8 49.13 14.98 -14.29
CA ILE A 8 49.24 15.16 -15.74
C ILE A 8 49.11 13.78 -16.36
N VAL A 9 48.05 13.52 -17.12
CA VAL A 9 47.96 12.36 -18.02
C VAL A 9 47.74 12.88 -19.43
N SER A 10 48.81 12.82 -20.24
CA SER A 10 48.83 13.12 -21.67
C SER A 10 48.29 11.95 -22.48
N GLY A 11 47.39 12.22 -23.43
CA GLY A 11 47.00 11.24 -24.45
C GLY A 11 45.71 11.61 -25.20
N ALA A 12 45.86 12.12 -26.42
CA ALA A 12 44.76 12.49 -27.30
C ALA A 12 43.98 11.27 -27.80
N LYS A 13 42.74 11.09 -27.32
CA LYS A 13 41.63 10.51 -28.09
C LYS A 13 40.40 11.34 -27.76
N LYS A 14 39.70 11.87 -28.77
CA LYS A 14 38.41 12.55 -28.59
C LYS A 14 37.45 11.54 -27.92
N LYS A 15 37.35 11.59 -26.60
CA LYS A 15 36.22 11.03 -25.85
C LYS A 15 35.07 11.98 -26.12
N THR A 16 34.09 11.55 -26.92
CA THR A 16 32.77 12.15 -26.83
C THR A 16 32.30 11.89 -25.41
N VAL A 17 32.46 12.87 -24.53
CA VAL A 17 31.84 12.85 -23.22
C VAL A 17 30.36 13.00 -23.52
N VAL A 18 29.67 11.87 -23.67
CA VAL A 18 28.23 11.86 -23.46
C VAL A 18 28.08 12.36 -22.04
N LYS A 19 27.69 13.63 -21.88
CA LYS A 19 27.32 14.19 -20.60
C LYS A 19 26.14 13.35 -20.16
N VAL A 20 26.39 12.31 -19.35
CA VAL A 20 25.35 11.66 -18.58
C VAL A 20 24.73 12.82 -17.81
N ALA A 21 23.53 13.24 -18.20
CA ALA A 21 22.83 14.27 -17.46
C ALA A 21 22.63 13.68 -16.07
N ASN A 22 23.31 14.27 -15.07
CA ASN A 22 23.06 13.92 -13.69
C ASN A 22 21.55 14.14 -13.47
N VAL A 23 20.85 13.07 -13.08
CA VAL A 23 19.42 13.12 -12.78
C VAL A 23 19.22 14.31 -11.82
N GLY A 24 18.26 15.19 -12.11
CA GLY A 24 17.95 16.33 -11.25
C GLY A 24 17.71 15.86 -9.81
N PRO A 25 17.86 16.73 -8.80
CA PRO A 25 17.66 16.32 -7.41
C PRO A 25 16.28 15.68 -7.26
N THR A 26 16.22 14.51 -6.62
CA THR A 26 14.95 13.87 -6.25
C THR A 26 14.10 14.90 -5.50
N GLY A 27 12.82 15.01 -5.88
CA GLY A 27 11.88 15.89 -5.18
C GLY A 27 11.80 15.55 -3.68
N PRO A 28 11.29 16.47 -2.85
CA PRO A 28 11.15 16.21 -1.42
C PRO A 28 10.33 14.95 -1.18
N THR A 29 10.73 14.14 -0.21
CA THR A 29 9.94 13.01 0.28
C THR A 29 8.57 13.52 0.71
N GLY A 30 7.51 12.83 0.26
CA GLY A 30 6.14 13.16 0.66
C GLY A 30 5.93 13.02 2.19
N PRO A 31 4.80 13.52 2.72
CA PRO A 31 4.47 13.36 4.13
C PRO A 31 4.50 11.88 4.56
N ALA A 32 4.91 11.63 5.81
CA ALA A 32 4.78 10.31 6.41
C ALA A 32 3.30 9.90 6.42
N GLY A 33 3.01 8.66 5.99
CA GLY A 33 1.66 8.10 6.07
C GLY A 33 1.17 8.01 7.51
N VAL A 34 -0.14 8.14 7.71
CA VAL A 34 -0.75 7.87 9.02
C VAL A 34 -0.56 6.39 9.36
N SER A 35 -0.17 6.08 10.61
CA SER A 35 -0.06 4.70 11.07
C SER A 35 -1.47 4.10 11.20
N GLY A 36 -2.01 3.55 10.11
CA GLY A 36 -3.31 2.90 10.08
C GLY A 36 -3.28 1.60 10.90
N GLY A 37 -4.20 1.46 11.87
CA GLY A 37 -4.40 0.21 12.61
C GLY A 37 -5.13 -0.85 11.78
N ASN A 38 -5.03 -2.12 12.15
CA ASN A 38 -5.69 -3.23 11.44
C ASN A 38 -6.88 -3.82 12.22
N TYR A 39 -7.84 -4.44 11.53
CA TYR A 39 -8.97 -5.14 12.14
C TYR A 39 -9.25 -6.48 11.44
N THR A 40 -9.72 -7.48 12.19
CA THR A 40 -10.17 -8.78 11.64
C THR A 40 -11.61 -9.06 12.06
N HIS A 41 -12.49 -9.17 11.07
CA HIS A 41 -13.86 -9.67 11.24
C HIS A 41 -13.88 -11.18 11.12
N ILE A 42 -14.69 -11.85 11.95
CA ILE A 42 -14.97 -13.29 11.84
C ILE A 42 -16.46 -13.47 11.57
N GLN A 43 -16.78 -14.12 10.47
CA GLN A 43 -18.13 -14.50 10.11
C GLN A 43 -18.28 -16.02 10.23
N SER A 44 -18.82 -16.50 11.34
CA SER A 44 -18.93 -17.94 11.59
C SER A 44 -20.04 -18.63 10.76
N ALA A 45 -21.13 -17.91 10.45
CA ALA A 45 -22.26 -18.44 9.71
C ALA A 45 -22.33 -17.84 8.30
N PRO A 46 -22.66 -18.63 7.26
CA PRO A 46 -22.78 -18.12 5.90
C PRO A 46 -23.79 -16.96 5.79
N SER A 47 -23.36 -15.84 5.23
CA SER A 47 -24.21 -14.67 4.98
C SER A 47 -23.81 -13.98 3.69
N THR A 48 -24.78 -13.46 2.94
CA THR A 48 -24.56 -12.60 1.77
C THR A 48 -24.22 -11.17 2.16
N THR A 49 -24.47 -10.78 3.41
CA THR A 49 -24.22 -9.42 3.91
C THR A 49 -23.44 -9.50 5.22
N TRP A 50 -22.25 -8.90 5.26
CA TRP A 50 -21.42 -8.83 6.44
C TRP A 50 -21.35 -7.38 6.93
N THR A 51 -21.92 -7.12 8.10
CA THR A 51 -21.76 -5.83 8.80
C THR A 51 -20.50 -5.91 9.67
N VAL A 52 -19.49 -5.13 9.33
CA VAL A 52 -18.17 -5.14 9.97
C VAL A 52 -17.97 -3.87 10.78
N VAL A 53 -18.09 -3.96 12.09
CA VAL A 53 -17.76 -2.88 13.03
C VAL A 53 -16.30 -3.01 13.45
N HIS A 54 -15.44 -2.10 13.01
CA HIS A 54 -13.99 -2.20 13.15
C HIS A 54 -13.36 -1.16 14.07
N ASN A 55 -14.03 -0.04 14.36
CA ASN A 55 -13.59 1.00 15.30
C ASN A 55 -12.18 1.57 15.03
N LEU A 56 -11.78 1.66 13.76
CA LEU A 56 -10.43 2.16 13.39
C LEU A 56 -10.35 3.70 13.38
N GLY A 57 -11.49 4.41 13.35
CA GLY A 57 -11.54 5.87 13.28
C GLY A 57 -11.25 6.45 11.89
N TYR A 58 -11.19 5.61 10.85
CA TYR A 58 -11.01 6.00 9.45
C TYR A 58 -11.59 4.94 8.51
N HIS A 59 -11.73 5.25 7.22
CA HIS A 59 -12.13 4.26 6.20
C HIS A 59 -10.91 3.46 5.73
N PRO A 60 -10.76 2.17 6.10
CA PRO A 60 -9.61 1.37 5.67
C PRO A 60 -9.63 1.16 4.17
N GLY A 61 -8.49 1.35 3.52
CA GLY A 61 -8.36 1.18 2.07
C GLY A 61 -8.21 -0.29 1.66
N GLY A 62 -7.66 -1.12 2.55
CA GLY A 62 -7.53 -2.56 2.34
C GLY A 62 -8.70 -3.31 2.95
N VAL A 63 -9.46 -4.03 2.12
CA VAL A 63 -10.45 -5.02 2.57
C VAL A 63 -10.18 -6.34 1.86
N SER A 64 -9.89 -7.39 2.63
CA SER A 64 -9.57 -8.72 2.12
C SER A 64 -10.46 -9.77 2.78
N VAL A 65 -11.32 -10.41 2.00
CA VAL A 65 -12.20 -11.47 2.53
C VAL A 65 -11.67 -12.84 2.11
N ILE A 66 -11.53 -13.73 3.09
CA ILE A 66 -11.18 -15.14 2.91
C ILE A 66 -12.35 -15.98 3.42
N ASP A 67 -12.89 -16.86 2.60
CA ASP A 67 -13.97 -17.76 3.01
C ASP A 67 -13.47 -18.89 3.93
N SER A 68 -14.38 -19.75 4.40
CA SER A 68 -14.08 -20.89 5.26
C SER A 68 -13.27 -21.99 4.55
N ALA A 69 -13.25 -22.02 3.22
CA ALA A 69 -12.40 -22.90 2.43
C ALA A 69 -10.99 -22.33 2.22
N GLY A 70 -10.70 -21.13 2.72
CA GLY A 70 -9.40 -20.47 2.58
C GLY A 70 -9.24 -19.74 1.24
N THR A 71 -10.32 -19.53 0.49
CA THR A 71 -10.29 -18.87 -0.81
C THR A 71 -10.58 -17.38 -0.67
N LYS A 72 -9.87 -16.56 -1.46
CA LYS A 72 -10.17 -15.13 -1.56
C LYS A 72 -11.50 -14.94 -2.28
N VAL A 73 -12.41 -14.21 -1.64
CA VAL A 73 -13.70 -13.83 -2.24
C VAL A 73 -13.81 -12.31 -2.32
N TYR A 74 -14.54 -11.83 -3.31
CA TYR A 74 -14.78 -10.42 -3.55
C TYR A 74 -16.27 -10.13 -3.38
N GLY A 75 -16.56 -9.01 -2.74
CA GLY A 75 -17.91 -8.48 -2.56
C GLY A 75 -17.89 -6.97 -2.68
N ASP A 76 -19.07 -6.39 -2.81
CA ASP A 76 -19.26 -4.94 -2.84
C ASP A 76 -19.08 -4.38 -1.43
N VAL A 77 -18.07 -3.52 -1.26
CA VAL A 77 -17.73 -2.90 0.03
C VAL A 77 -18.31 -1.50 0.07
N THR A 78 -19.15 -1.25 1.07
CA THR A 78 -19.69 0.09 1.37
C THR A 78 -19.24 0.53 2.76
N HIS A 79 -18.49 1.62 2.86
CA HIS A 79 -18.17 2.24 4.14
C HIS A 79 -19.39 3.02 4.63
N THR A 80 -20.02 2.56 5.71
CA THR A 80 -21.19 3.23 6.31
C THR A 80 -20.78 4.28 7.34
N SER A 81 -19.58 4.15 7.93
CA SER A 81 -18.96 5.17 8.79
C SER A 81 -17.45 4.94 8.93
N VAL A 82 -16.76 5.86 9.62
CA VAL A 82 -15.33 5.71 9.99
C VAL A 82 -15.04 4.51 10.90
N ASN A 83 -16.07 3.84 11.43
CA ASN A 83 -15.93 2.70 12.33
C ASN A 83 -16.67 1.45 11.83
N GLN A 84 -17.33 1.52 10.67
CA GLN A 84 -18.15 0.43 10.14
C GLN A 84 -18.16 0.40 8.61
N LEU A 85 -18.15 -0.81 8.06
CA LEU A 85 -18.48 -1.06 6.67
C LEU A 85 -19.43 -2.25 6.53
N VAL A 86 -20.06 -2.36 5.36
CA VAL A 86 -20.89 -3.49 4.95
C VAL A 86 -20.28 -4.11 3.70
N ILE A 87 -20.22 -5.44 3.65
CA ILE A 87 -19.77 -6.19 2.48
C ILE A 87 -20.94 -7.03 1.97
N ASN A 88 -21.31 -6.87 0.71
CA ASN A 88 -22.35 -7.64 0.04
C ASN A 88 -21.75 -8.62 -0.96
N PHE A 89 -22.25 -9.85 -0.99
CA PHE A 89 -21.80 -10.93 -1.87
C PHE A 89 -22.97 -11.49 -2.68
N SER A 90 -22.66 -12.14 -3.81
CA SER A 90 -23.65 -12.85 -4.64
C SER A 90 -24.17 -14.15 -4.00
N ALA A 91 -23.43 -14.70 -3.03
CA ALA A 91 -23.77 -15.93 -2.30
C ALA A 91 -23.36 -15.82 -0.82
N GLY A 92 -23.91 -16.70 0.01
CA GLY A 92 -23.60 -16.72 1.44
C GLY A 92 -22.21 -17.29 1.71
N PHE A 93 -21.34 -16.50 2.34
CA PHE A 93 -20.01 -16.94 2.78
C PHE A 93 -19.87 -16.86 4.30
N SER A 94 -19.16 -17.83 4.88
CA SER A 94 -18.54 -17.74 6.20
C SER A 94 -17.03 -17.59 6.01
N GLY A 95 -16.32 -17.01 6.98
CA GLY A 95 -14.88 -16.77 6.86
C GLY A 95 -14.39 -15.58 7.68
N LYS A 96 -13.42 -14.85 7.14
CA LYS A 96 -12.78 -13.70 7.79
C LYS A 96 -12.61 -12.53 6.82
N ALA A 97 -12.74 -11.31 7.31
CA ALA A 97 -12.36 -10.10 6.58
C ALA A 97 -11.22 -9.38 7.32
N TYR A 98 -10.16 -9.05 6.60
CA TYR A 98 -9.00 -8.32 7.11
C TYR A 98 -9.03 -6.90 6.57
N LEU A 99 -8.91 -5.92 7.48
CA LEU A 99 -9.00 -4.49 7.20
C LEU A 99 -7.67 -3.81 7.59
N SER A 100 -7.18 -2.92 6.73
CA SER A 100 -5.94 -2.14 6.93
C SER A 100 -5.98 -0.78 6.23
#